data_AF-A0A2N5XFR2-F1
#
_entry.id   AF-A0A2N5XFR2-F1
#
_cell.length_a   1.000
_cell.length_b   1.000
_cell.length_c   1.000
_cell.angle_alpha   90.00
_cell.angle_beta   90.00
_cell.angle_gamma   90.00
#
_symmetry.space_group_name_H-M   'P 1'
#
loop_
_entity.id
_entity.type
_entity.pdbx_description
1 polymer ?
#
loop_
_entity_poly.entity_id
_entity_poly.type
_entity_poly.pdbx_seq_one_letter_code
_entity_poly.pdbx_strand_id
1 'polypeptide(L)'
;MADTAVSGSGTSEEESPLDTAVWRLRSRGCWQEAAVLLTPYCADDPSAAVRRAALLAERCMYTASGWEEAEEALRSAEALARTDEQRGAAACERGHLAYAATVMGVRDRS
;
A
#
# COMPACT_ATOMS: atom_id res chain seq x y z
N MET A 1 24.93 -35.87 24.06
CA MET A 1 23.87 -34.94 24.50
C MET A 1 24.13 -33.61 23.84
N ALA A 2 23.45 -33.33 22.72
CA ALA A 2 23.42 -32.01 22.12
C ALA A 2 22.09 -31.39 22.53
N ASP A 3 22.16 -30.37 23.38
CA ASP A 3 21.02 -29.58 23.81
C ASP A 3 20.82 -28.50 22.75
N THR A 4 19.93 -28.75 21.79
CA THR A 4 19.52 -27.72 20.84
C THR A 4 18.45 -26.88 21.52
N ALA A 5 18.88 -25.75 22.09
CA ALA A 5 17.97 -24.69 22.48
C ALA A 5 17.25 -24.18 21.22
N VAL A 6 16.00 -24.62 21.02
CA VAL A 6 15.04 -23.88 20.21
C VAL A 6 14.89 -22.53 20.89
N SER A 7 15.50 -21.51 20.30
CA SER A 7 15.17 -20.13 20.60
C SER A 7 13.76 -19.93 20.06
N GLY A 8 12.77 -20.16 20.93
CA GLY A 8 11.39 -19.78 20.66
C GLY A 8 11.36 -18.27 20.48
N SER A 9 11.42 -17.83 19.23
CA SER A 9 11.04 -16.47 18.84
C SER A 9 9.52 -16.37 19.01
N GLY A 10 9.11 -16.26 20.26
CA GLY A 10 7.74 -16.07 20.68
C GLY A 10 7.52 -14.61 21.00
N THR A 11 7.23 -13.82 19.98
CA THR A 11 6.09 -12.90 19.96
C THR A 11 5.82 -12.61 18.49
N SER A 12 4.82 -13.29 17.92
CA SER A 12 4.04 -12.66 16.86
C SER A 12 3.61 -11.30 17.45
N GLU A 13 4.15 -10.20 16.94
CA GLU A 13 3.48 -8.91 17.08
C GLU A 13 2.02 -9.20 16.74
N GLU A 14 1.12 -9.02 17.71
CA GLU A 14 -0.30 -9.21 17.44
C GLU A 14 -0.65 -8.23 16.32
N GLU A 15 -0.80 -8.77 15.10
CA GLU A 15 -1.07 -8.01 13.90
C GLU A 15 -2.26 -7.11 14.21
N SER A 16 -2.09 -5.80 14.01
CA SER A 16 -3.08 -4.85 14.51
C SER A 16 -4.46 -5.19 13.90
N PRO A 17 -5.57 -5.00 14.63
CA PRO A 17 -6.90 -5.28 14.07
C PRO A 17 -7.15 -4.54 12.75
N LEU A 18 -6.54 -3.36 12.57
CA LEU A 18 -6.55 -2.61 11.32
C LEU A 18 -5.80 -3.36 10.20
N ASP A 19 -4.58 -3.84 10.47
CA ASP A 19 -3.77 -4.56 9.48
C ASP A 19 -4.46 -5.87 9.06
N THR A 20 -4.99 -6.63 10.01
CA THR A 20 -5.78 -7.84 9.71
C THR A 20 -7.04 -7.50 8.89
N ALA A 21 -7.73 -6.40 9.18
CA ALA A 21 -8.90 -5.98 8.41
C ALA A 21 -8.54 -5.56 6.97
N VAL A 22 -7.49 -4.75 6.81
CA VAL A 22 -6.96 -4.34 5.50
C VAL A 22 -6.54 -5.55 4.69
N TRP A 23 -5.81 -6.50 5.30
CA TRP A 23 -5.42 -7.75 4.65
C TRP A 23 -6.63 -8.54 4.17
N ARG A 24 -7.63 -8.78 5.04
CA ARG A 24 -8.85 -9.52 4.68
C ARG A 24 -9.63 -8.89 3.53
N LEU A 25 -9.73 -7.57 3.50
CA LEU A 25 -10.43 -6.84 2.44
C LEU A 25 -9.66 -6.88 1.12
N ARG A 26 -8.34 -6.61 1.16
CA ARG A 26 -7.46 -6.71 -0.01
C ARG A 26 -7.51 -8.09 -0.64
N SER A 27 -7.43 -9.16 0.17
CA SER A 27 -7.48 -10.55 -0.32
C SER A 27 -8.80 -10.93 -1.01
N ARG A 28 -9.87 -10.14 -0.82
CA ARG A 28 -11.18 -10.35 -1.46
C ARG A 28 -11.43 -9.40 -2.64
N GLY A 29 -10.46 -8.55 -3.00
CA GLY A 29 -10.64 -7.51 -4.00
C GLY A 29 -11.46 -6.31 -3.51
N CYS A 30 -11.74 -6.20 -2.21
CA CYS A 30 -12.40 -5.03 -1.61
C CYS A 30 -11.38 -3.90 -1.37
N TRP A 31 -10.68 -3.48 -2.42
CA TRP A 31 -9.57 -2.53 -2.32
C TRP A 31 -10.04 -1.15 -1.85
N GLN A 32 -11.23 -0.70 -2.27
CA GLN A 32 -11.73 0.62 -1.90
C GLN A 32 -12.07 0.67 -0.41
N GLU A 33 -12.72 -0.37 0.10
CA GLU A 33 -13.04 -0.50 1.51
C GLU A 33 -11.76 -0.56 2.35
N ALA A 34 -10.76 -1.32 1.90
CA ALA A 34 -9.46 -1.37 2.54
C ALA A 34 -8.77 0.01 2.55
N ALA A 35 -8.81 0.75 1.43
CA ALA A 35 -8.25 2.09 1.32
C ALA A 35 -8.98 3.09 2.23
N VAL A 36 -10.30 2.95 2.38
CA VAL A 36 -11.13 3.78 3.29
C VAL A 36 -10.73 3.58 4.74
N LEU A 37 -10.42 2.35 5.18
CA LEU A 37 -9.95 2.09 6.55
C LEU A 37 -8.63 2.82 6.87
N LEU A 38 -7.79 3.08 5.87
CA LEU A 38 -6.51 3.78 6.06
C LEU A 38 -6.66 5.31 6.01
N THR A 39 -7.73 5.85 5.42
CA THR A 39 -7.94 7.30 5.24
C THR A 39 -7.71 8.14 6.50
N PRO A 40 -8.22 7.76 7.70
CA PRO A 40 -8.03 8.57 8.91
C PRO A 40 -6.57 8.78 9.31
N TYR A 41 -5.66 7.91 8.87
CA TYR A 41 -4.24 7.93 9.24
C TYR A 41 -3.37 8.62 8.19
N CYS A 42 -3.87 8.80 6.97
CA CYS A 42 -3.08 9.27 5.83
C CYS A 42 -2.60 10.73 5.94
N ALA A 43 -3.14 11.52 6.87
CA ALA A 43 -2.71 12.90 7.08
C ALA A 43 -1.37 12.99 7.84
N ASP A 44 -1.10 12.04 8.73
CA ASP A 44 0.01 12.12 9.69
C ASP A 44 0.95 10.91 9.64
N ASP A 45 0.54 9.80 9.02
CA ASP A 45 1.35 8.60 8.84
C ASP A 45 1.70 8.38 7.35
N PRO A 46 2.96 8.68 6.93
CA PRO A 46 3.46 8.38 5.59
C PRO A 46 3.28 6.90 5.18
N SER A 47 3.42 5.96 6.12
CA SER A 47 3.28 4.53 5.86
C SER A 47 1.83 4.18 5.53
N ALA A 48 0.86 4.69 6.30
CA ALA A 48 -0.56 4.54 5.98
C ALA A 48 -0.92 5.16 4.62
N ALA A 49 -0.38 6.34 4.30
CA ALA A 49 -0.61 7.00 3.02
C ALA A 49 -0.08 6.18 1.83
N VAL A 50 1.14 5.63 1.92
CA VAL A 50 1.70 4.73 0.90
C VAL A 50 0.89 3.44 0.79
N ARG A 51 0.51 2.81 1.90
CA ARG A 51 -0.34 1.60 1.88
C ARG A 51 -1.69 1.85 1.22
N ARG A 52 -2.31 3.01 1.47
CA ARG A 52 -3.55 3.41 0.80
C ARG A 52 -3.36 3.56 -0.70
N ALA A 53 -2.27 4.21 -1.13
CA ALA A 53 -1.94 4.35 -2.54
C ALA A 53 -1.72 2.98 -3.22
N ALA A 54 -1.01 2.06 -2.56
CA ALA A 54 -0.76 0.72 -3.08
C ALA A 54 -2.06 -0.09 -3.30
N LEU A 55 -3.03 0.00 -2.38
CA LEU A 55 -4.34 -0.64 -2.56
C LEU A 55 -5.08 -0.10 -3.78
N LEU A 56 -5.03 1.21 -4.00
CA LEU A 56 -5.66 1.86 -5.15
C LEU A 56 -4.92 1.53 -6.45
N ALA A 57 -3.59 1.45 -6.45
CA ALA A 57 -2.78 1.01 -7.58
C ALA A 57 -3.10 -0.45 -7.96
N GLU A 58 -3.24 -1.33 -6.96
CA GLU A 58 -3.67 -2.71 -7.18
C GLU A 58 -5.08 -2.78 -7.78
N ARG A 59 -6.04 -2.00 -7.26
CA ARG A 59 -7.37 -1.87 -7.89
C ARG A 59 -7.26 -1.47 -9.36
N CYS A 60 -6.38 -0.51 -9.69
CA CYS A 60 -6.16 -0.07 -11.06
C CYS A 60 -5.67 -1.22 -11.96
N MET A 61 -4.76 -2.06 -11.48
CA MET A 61 -4.26 -3.21 -12.23
C MET A 61 -5.37 -4.23 -12.55
N TYR A 62 -6.23 -4.52 -11.57
CA TYR A 62 -7.27 -5.53 -11.76
C TYR A 62 -8.52 -5.04 -12.48
N THR A 63 -8.82 -3.73 -12.40
CA THR A 63 -10.05 -3.16 -12.98
C THR A 63 -9.80 -2.26 -14.18
N ALA A 64 -8.53 -1.99 -14.51
CA ALA A 64 -8.11 -0.99 -15.51
C ALA A 64 -8.68 0.43 -15.28
N SER A 65 -9.15 0.74 -14.06
CA SER A 65 -9.86 1.98 -13.73
C SER A 65 -9.38 2.61 -12.42
N GLY A 66 -9.69 3.90 -12.20
CA GLY A 66 -9.38 4.57 -10.93
C GLY A 66 -7.98 5.18 -10.82
N TRP A 67 -7.27 5.34 -11.93
CA TRP A 67 -5.89 5.81 -12.00
C TRP A 67 -5.67 7.17 -11.34
N GLU A 68 -6.58 8.13 -11.57
CA GLU A 68 -6.49 9.47 -10.98
C GLU A 68 -6.53 9.45 -9.45
N GLU A 69 -7.39 8.60 -8.86
CA GLU A 69 -7.50 8.44 -7.41
C GLU A 69 -6.21 7.85 -6.83
N ALA A 70 -5.61 6.86 -7.50
CA ALA A 70 -4.34 6.27 -7.11
C ALA A 70 -3.19 7.29 -7.22
N GLU A 71 -3.15 8.09 -8.29
CA GLU A 71 -2.17 9.15 -8.49
C GLU A 71 -2.26 10.24 -7.42
N GLU A 72 -3.47 10.69 -7.08
CA GLU A 72 -3.70 11.67 -6.01
C GLU A 72 -3.31 11.13 -4.63
N ALA A 73 -3.70 9.90 -4.32
CA ALA A 73 -3.31 9.25 -3.07
C ALA A 73 -1.79 9.18 -2.92
N LEU A 74 -1.09 8.86 -4.01
CA LEU A 74 0.35 8.75 -4.00
C LEU A 74 1.05 10.11 -3.97
N ARG A 75 0.49 11.15 -4.62
CA ARG A 75 0.98 12.54 -4.47
C ARG A 75 0.87 13.02 -3.03
N SER A 76 -0.22 12.67 -2.35
CA SER A 76 -0.39 12.96 -0.92
C SER A 76 0.66 12.22 -0.06
N ALA A 77 0.95 10.95 -0.35
CA ALA A 77 1.97 10.18 0.35
C ALA A 77 3.39 10.75 0.18
N GLU A 78 3.75 11.14 -1.05
CA GLU A 78 5.04 11.80 -1.33
C GLU A 78 5.17 13.13 -0.60
N ALA A 79 4.09 13.93 -0.55
CA ALA A 79 4.07 15.20 0.16
C ALA A 79 4.21 15.05 1.68
N LEU A 80 3.89 13.88 2.23
CA LEU A 80 4.00 13.59 3.67
C LEU A 80 5.37 13.03 4.06
N ALA A 81 6.11 12.39 3.14
CA ALA A 81 7.43 11.83 3.41
C ALA A 81 8.43 12.89 3.90
N ARG A 82 9.15 12.60 4.99
CA ARG A 82 10.16 13.48 5.60
C ARG A 82 11.54 12.83 5.68
N THR A 83 11.60 11.50 5.79
CA THR A 83 12.85 10.73 5.83
C THR A 83 13.19 10.13 4.46
N ASP A 84 14.45 9.75 4.24
CA ASP A 84 14.86 9.05 3.03
C ASP A 84 14.13 7.73 2.83
N GLU A 85 13.90 6.98 3.92
CA GLU A 85 13.16 5.72 3.88
C GLU A 85 11.71 5.93 3.40
N GLN A 86 11.04 6.96 3.93
CA GLN A 86 9.67 7.30 3.52
C GLN A 86 9.62 7.77 2.07
N ARG A 87 10.61 8.55 1.62
CA ARG A 87 10.73 8.97 0.22
C ARG A 87 10.98 7.76 -0.69
N GLY A 88 11.82 6.82 -0.26
CA GLY A 88 12.10 5.58 -0.96
C GLY A 88 10.84 4.74 -1.15
N ALA A 89 10.07 4.53 -0.08
CA ALA A 89 8.80 3.79 -0.14
C ALA A 89 7.80 4.44 -1.12
N ALA A 90 7.61 5.76 -1.04
CA ALA A 90 6.73 6.48 -1.96
C ALA A 90 7.23 6.43 -3.42
N ALA A 91 8.54 6.56 -3.65
CA ALA A 91 9.15 6.48 -4.97
C ALA A 91 9.04 5.08 -5.60
N CYS A 92 9.19 4.01 -4.80
CA CYS A 92 8.96 2.64 -5.25
C CYS A 92 7.52 2.47 -5.75
N GLU A 93 6.55 2.97 -4.98
CA GLU A 93 5.14 2.87 -5.36
C GLU A 93 4.81 3.73 -6.59
N ARG A 94 5.50 4.86 -6.76
CA ARG A 94 5.39 5.69 -7.98
C ARG A 94 5.92 4.98 -9.20
N GLY A 95 7.05 4.29 -9.07
CA GLY A 95 7.57 3.41 -10.12
C GLY A 95 6.58 2.30 -10.48
N HIS A 96 5.97 1.67 -9.47
CA HIS A 96 4.99 0.60 -9.68
C HIS A 96 3.74 1.08 -10.42
N LEU A 97 3.13 2.20 -10.00
CA LEU A 97 1.95 2.77 -10.65
C LEU A 97 2.25 3.18 -12.11
N ALA A 98 3.40 3.79 -12.36
CA ALA A 98 3.82 4.18 -13.71
C ALA A 98 4.06 2.96 -14.62
N TYR A 99 4.67 1.90 -14.08
CA TYR A 99 4.82 0.62 -14.78
C TYR A 99 3.46 0.02 -15.14
N ALA A 100 2.54 -0.08 -14.17
CA ALA A 100 1.20 -0.62 -14.39
C ALA A 100 0.42 0.18 -15.45
N ALA A 101 0.46 1.51 -15.38
CA ALA A 101 -0.19 2.38 -16.37
C ALA A 101 0.37 2.18 -17.79
N THR A 102 1.68 1.92 -17.91
CA THR A 102 2.36 1.65 -19.18
C THR A 102 1.96 0.30 -19.76
N VAL A 103 2.00 -0.76 -18.95
CA VAL A 103 1.59 -2.12 -19.36
C VAL A 103 0.13 -2.14 -19.80
N MET A 104 -0.73 -1.34 -19.15
CA MET A 104 -2.16 -1.27 -19.44
C MET A 104 -2.54 -0.22 -20.51
N GLY A 105 -1.56 0.48 -21.10
CA GLY A 105 -1.80 1.47 -22.16
C GLY A 105 -2.70 2.65 -21.75
N VAL A 106 -2.67 3.08 -20.49
CA VAL A 106 -3.61 4.08 -19.95
C VAL A 106 -3.40 5.46 -20.59
N ARG A 107 -2.15 5.81 -20.96
CA ARG A 107 -1.83 7.10 -21.62
C ARG A 107 -2.18 7.13 -23.12
N ASP A 108 -2.47 5.99 -23.73
CA ASP A 108 -2.73 5.87 -25.16
C ASP A 108 -4.24 5.86 -25.51
N ARG A 109 -5.13 6.04 -24.52
CA ARG A 109 -6.60 5.96 -24.68
C ARG A 109 -7.34 7.31 -24.66
N SER A 110 -6.64 8.42 -24.92
CA SER A 110 -7.24 9.75 -25.08
C SER A 110 -7.83 9.95 -26.47
#